data_AF-A0A925MPD2-F1
#
_entry.id   AF-A0A925MPD2-F1
#
_cell.length_a   1.000
_cell.length_b   1.000
_cell.length_c   1.000
_cell.angle_alpha   90.00
_cell.angle_beta   90.00
_cell.angle_gamma   90.00
#
_symmetry.space_group_name_H-M   'P 1'
#
loop_
_entity.id
_entity.type
_entity.pdbx_description
1 polymer ?
#
loop_
_entity_poly.entity_id
_entity_poly.type
_entity_poly.pdbx_seq_one_letter_code
_entity_poly.pdbx_strand_id
1 'polypeptide(L)' 'LHGGAGYMDEYPISRMYTNARISRILAGSNEIMKEIIGRSLGLDDRKK' A
#
# COMPACT_ATOMS: atom_id res chain seq x y z
N LEU A 1 14.11 -12.24 10.17
CA LEU A 1 14.43 -10.85 10.57
C LEU A 1 13.98 -10.53 12.01
N HIS A 2 12.75 -10.83 12.46
CA HIS A 2 12.33 -10.51 13.87
C HIS A 2 11.64 -11.64 14.67
N GLY A 3 11.22 -12.75 14.04
CA GLY A 3 10.63 -13.90 14.75
C GLY A 3 9.42 -13.50 15.61
N GLY A 4 9.28 -14.11 16.79
CA GLY A 4 8.19 -13.81 17.74
C GLY A 4 8.17 -12.35 18.22
N ALA A 5 9.32 -11.67 18.26
CA ALA A 5 9.39 -10.24 18.58
C ALA A 5 8.67 -9.36 17.53
N GLY A 6 8.45 -9.89 16.32
CA GLY A 6 7.66 -9.23 15.27
C GLY A 6 6.16 -9.16 15.55
N TYR A 7 5.65 -9.98 16.48
CA TYR A 7 4.22 -10.11 16.80
C TYR A 7 3.88 -9.57 18.20
N MET A 8 4.89 -9.15 18.95
CA MET A 8 4.78 -8.65 20.32
C MET A 8 4.71 -7.13 20.32
N ASP A 9 3.72 -6.56 21.01
CA ASP A 9 3.49 -5.11 21.06
C ASP A 9 4.52 -4.37 21.93
N GLU A 10 5.30 -5.10 22.72
CA GLU A 10 6.45 -4.59 23.47
C GLU A 10 7.60 -4.13 22.54
N TYR A 11 7.65 -4.65 21.31
CA TYR A 11 8.66 -4.26 20.33
C TYR A 11 8.05 -3.34 19.25
N PRO A 12 8.75 -2.25 18.87
CA PRO A 12 8.20 -1.25 17.95
C PRO A 12 7.90 -1.79 16.55
N ILE A 13 8.52 -2.92 16.16
CA ILE A 13 8.35 -3.53 14.84
C ILE A 13 6.89 -3.95 14.57
N SER A 14 6.17 -4.45 15.58
CA SER A 14 4.75 -4.82 15.46
C SER A 14 3.93 -3.61 14.99
N ARG A 15 4.12 -2.48 15.68
CA ARG A 15 3.42 -1.22 15.39
C ARG A 15 3.86 -0.57 14.08
N MET A 16 5.15 -0.62 13.76
CA MET A 16 5.65 -0.10 12.48
C MET A 16 5.05 -0.88 11.29
N TYR A 17 4.92 -2.20 11.41
CA TYR A 17 4.31 -3.02 10.37
C TYR A 17 2.83 -2.70 10.17
N THR A 18 2.04 -2.60 11.25
CA THR A 18 0.61 -2.26 11.16
C THR A 18 0.41 -0.85 10.63
N ASN A 19 1.18 0.14 11.09
CA ASN A 19 1.13 1.51 10.59
C ASN A 19 1.47 1.59 9.09
N ALA A 20 2.47 0.85 8.62
CA ALA A 20 2.88 0.87 7.21
C ALA A 20 1.77 0.41 6.25
N ARG A 21 0.79 -0.39 6.71
CA ARG A 21 -0.31 -0.90 5.87
C ARG A 21 -1.22 0.19 5.32
N ILE A 22 -1.33 1.34 5.98
CA ILE A 22 -2.23 2.43 5.57
C ILE A 22 -1.85 3.07 4.22
N SER A 23 -0.56 3.00 3.86
CA SER A 23 0.00 3.60 2.64
C SER A 23 -0.67 3.17 1.34
N ARG A 24 -1.34 2.02 1.32
CA ARG A 24 -1.98 1.46 0.12
C ARG A 24 -3.41 1.95 -0.09
N ILE A 25 -3.97 2.69 0.86
CA ILE A 25 -5.39 3.07 0.92
C ILE A 25 -5.52 4.59 1.04
N LEU A 26 -4.74 5.20 1.94
CA LEU A 26 -4.83 6.63 2.22
C LEU A 26 -4.38 7.46 1.01
N ALA A 27 -5.11 8.55 0.75
CA ALA A 27 -4.87 9.47 -0.37
C ALA A 27 -4.99 8.82 -1.76
N GLY A 28 -5.71 7.71 -1.86
CA GLY A 28 -5.93 6.97 -3.10
C GLY A 28 -5.43 5.53 -2.93
N SER A 29 -6.31 4.57 -3.20
CA SER A 29 -5.88 3.17 -3.15
C SER A 29 -4.89 2.88 -4.28
N ASN A 30 -4.05 1.86 -4.09
CA ASN A 30 -3.12 1.42 -5.13
C ASN A 30 -3.80 1.17 -6.48
N GLU A 31 -5.03 0.67 -6.48
CA GLU A 31 -5.83 0.41 -7.68
C GLU A 31 -6.18 1.71 -8.39
N ILE A 32 -6.67 2.72 -7.66
CA ILE A 32 -7.00 4.03 -8.22
C ILE A 32 -5.75 4.74 -8.73
N MET A 33 -4.64 4.69 -7.98
CA MET A 33 -3.38 5.28 -8.41
C MET A 33 -2.86 4.62 -9.70
N LYS A 34 -2.94 3.29 -9.80
CA LYS A 34 -2.59 2.56 -11.03
C LYS A 34 -3.53 2.92 -12.19
N GLU A 35 -4.82 3.10 -11.94
CA GLU A 35 -5.77 3.53 -12.97
C GLU A 35 -5.45 4.94 -13.49
N ILE A 36 -5.17 5.89 -12.59
CA ILE A 36 -4.79 7.26 -12.96
C ILE A 36 -3.52 7.23 -13.82
N ILE A 37 -2.47 6.52 -13.37
CA ILE A 37 -1.22 6.40 -14.12
C ILE A 37 -1.45 5.72 -15.47
N GLY A 38 -2.22 4.62 -15.51
CA GLY A 38 -2.56 3.91 -16.76
C GLY A 38 -3.27 4.81 -17.78
N ARG A 39 -4.22 5.64 -17.32
CA ARG A 39 -4.90 6.65 -18.14
C ARG A 39 -3.93 7.70 -18.66
N SER A 40 -3.02 8.19 -17.82
CA SER A 40 -1.99 9.17 -18.20
C SER A 40 -0.99 8.61 -19.22
N LEU A 41 -0.72 7.31 -19.19
CA LEU A 41 0.15 6.62 -20.14
C LEU A 41 -0.56 6.19 -21.43
N GLY A 42 -1.87 6.44 -21.56
CA GLY A 42 -2.66 6.01 -22.73
C GLY A 42 -2.89 4.50 -22.81
N LEU A 43 -2.70 3.77 -21.70
CA LEU A 43 -2.91 2.32 -21.59
C LEU A 43 -4.37 1.95 -21.26
N ASP A 44 -5.29 2.92 -21.37
CA ASP A 44 -6.71 2.71 -21.07
C ASP A 44 -7.47 2.30 -22.33
N ASP A 45 -7.82 1.02 -22.42
CA ASP A 45 -8.55 0.43 -23.54
C ASP A 45 -9.99 0.95 -23.69
N ARG A 46 -10.53 1.68 -22.69
CA ARG A 46 -11.85 2.33 -22.78
C ARG A 46 -11.89 3.52 -23.73
N LYS A 47 -10.75 3.99 -24.23
CA LYS A 47 -10.65 5.10 -25.19
C LYS A 47 -10.91 4.69 -26.66
N LYS A 48 -11.43 3.48 -26.91
CA LYS A 48 -11.78 3.03 -28.26
C LYS A 48 -13.12 3.58 -28.73
#